data_AF-A0A1I6KFA0-F1
#
_entry.id   AF-A0A1I6KFA0-F1
#
_cell.length_a   1.000
_cell.length_b   1.000
_cell.length_c   1.000
_cell.angle_alpha   90.00
_cell.angle_beta   90.00
_cell.angle_gamma   90.00
#
_symmetry.space_group_name_H-M   'P 1'
#
loop_
_entity.id
_entity.type
_entity.pdbx_description
1 polymer ?
#
loop_
_entity_poly.entity_id
_entity_poly.type
_entity_poly.pdbx_seq_one_letter_code
_entity_poly.pdbx_strand_id
1 'polypeptide(L)' 'MFPTVPVATADLVLAAVALPMVLAALVGLFYSVQFAIALGAGSVPASGTIGYALFYDPPSDG' A
#
# COMPACT_ATOMS: atom_id res chain seq x y z
N MET A 1 8.72 26.22 -6.69
CA MET A 1 9.52 25.02 -6.38
C MET A 1 8.52 23.91 -6.07
N PHE A 2 8.40 22.88 -6.90
CA PHE A 2 7.58 21.72 -6.52
C PHE A 2 8.34 20.92 -5.45
N PRO A 3 7.67 20.40 -4.41
CA PRO A 3 8.32 19.55 -3.43
C PRO A 3 8.88 18.32 -4.14
N THR A 4 10.20 18.16 -4.14
CA THR A 4 10.86 16.98 -4.68
C THR A 4 10.78 15.88 -3.64
N VAL A 5 9.69 15.12 -3.65
CA VAL A 5 9.64 13.87 -2.90
C VAL A 5 10.82 13.03 -3.40
N PRO A 6 11.71 12.54 -2.51
CA PRO A 6 12.79 11.66 -2.94
C PRO A 6 12.18 10.50 -3.71
N VAL A 7 12.71 10.18 -4.90
CA VAL A 7 12.20 9.08 -5.75
C VAL A 7 12.05 7.80 -4.92
N ALA A 8 12.99 7.54 -4.02
CA ALA A 8 12.95 6.43 -3.08
C ALA A 8 11.71 6.40 -2.16
N THR A 9 11.21 7.55 -1.71
CA THR A 9 10.01 7.63 -0.85
C THR A 9 8.75 7.29 -1.64
N ALA A 10 8.64 7.79 -2.88
CA ALA A 10 7.52 7.46 -3.75
C ALA A 10 7.49 5.97 -4.11
N ASP A 11 8.67 5.38 -4.37
CA ASP A 11 8.82 3.95 -4.64
C ASP A 11 8.38 3.10 -3.44
N LEU A 12 8.73 3.52 -2.21
CA LEU A 12 8.29 2.84 -0.98
C LEU A 12 6.77 2.90 -0.79
N VAL A 13 6.14 4.04 -1.07
CA VAL A 13 4.68 4.19 -1.02
C VAL A 13 4.02 3.27 -2.04
N LEU A 14 4.53 3.22 -3.26
CA LEU A 14 4.01 2.33 -4.30
C LEU A 14 4.11 0.87 -3.87
N ALA A 15 5.25 0.46 -3.30
CA ALA A 15 5.44 -0.89 -2.78
C ALA A 15 4.46 -1.20 -1.64
N ALA A 16 4.20 -0.24 -0.74
CA ALA A 16 3.26 -0.39 0.36
C ALA A 16 1.80 -0.56 -0.10
N VAL A 17 1.42 -0.03 -1.27
CA VAL A 17 0.11 -0.29 -1.89
C VAL A 17 0.05 -1.69 -2.52
N ALA A 18 1.08 -2.07 -3.27
CA ALA A 18 1.08 -3.31 -4.05
C ALA A 18 1.27 -4.56 -3.18
N LEU A 19 2.15 -4.49 -2.17
CA LEU A 19 2.56 -5.63 -1.37
C LEU A 19 1.39 -6.34 -0.65
N PRO A 20 0.46 -5.64 0.03
CA PRO A 20 -0.68 -6.31 0.66
C PRO A 20 -1.58 -7.05 -0.32
N MET A 21 -1.76 -6.51 -1.53
CA MET A 21 -2.56 -7.16 -2.58
C MET A 21 -1.90 -8.42 -3.12
N VAL A 22 -0.58 -8.39 -3.32
CA VAL A 22 0.20 -9.57 -3.70
C VAL A 22 0.09 -10.64 -2.61
N LEU A 23 0.30 -10.27 -1.35
CA LEU A 23 0.17 -11.21 -0.23
C LEU A 23 -1.25 -11.79 -0.13
N ALA A 24 -2.29 -10.98 -0.28
CA ALA A 24 -3.67 -11.44 -0.29
C ALA A 24 -3.97 -12.42 -1.44
N ALA A 25 -3.43 -12.15 -2.64
CA ALA A 25 -3.57 -13.05 -3.78
C ALA A 25 -2.86 -14.38 -3.53
N LEU A 26 -1.64 -14.37 -2.97
CA LEU A 26 -0.92 -15.58 -2.59
C LEU A 26 -1.68 -16.36 -1.51
N VAL A 27 -2.27 -15.67 -0.52
CA VAL A 27 -3.09 -16.31 0.51
C VAL A 27 -4.32 -16.98 -0.11
N GLY A 28 -5.07 -16.28 -0.95
CA GLY A 28 -6.23 -16.86 -1.61
C GLY A 28 -5.90 -17.97 -2.62
N LEU A 29 -4.67 -18.00 -3.16
CA LEU A 29 -4.21 -19.06 -4.06
C LEU A 29 -3.77 -20.32 -3.31
N PHE A 30 -2.98 -20.16 -2.25
CA PHE A 30 -2.36 -21.28 -1.54
C PHE A 30 -3.18 -21.79 -0.34
N TYR A 31 -4.05 -20.95 0.21
CA TYR A 31 -4.95 -21.34 1.28
C TYR A 31 -6.37 -21.36 0.71
N SER A 32 -7.16 -22.36 1.11
CA SER A 32 -8.55 -22.54 0.66
C SER A 32 -9.52 -21.46 1.20
N VAL A 33 -9.00 -20.28 1.53
CA VAL A 33 -9.78 -19.08 1.86
C VAL A 33 -10.41 -18.56 0.58
N GLN A 34 -11.67 -18.16 0.66
CA GLN A 34 -12.37 -17.60 -0.49
C GLN A 34 -11.58 -16.41 -1.05
N PHE A 35 -11.15 -16.51 -2.31
CA PHE A 35 -10.25 -15.55 -2.95
C PHE A 35 -10.74 -14.09 -2.84
N ALA A 36 -12.06 -13.89 -2.96
CA ALA A 36 -12.69 -12.58 -2.78
C ALA A 36 -12.53 -12.02 -1.36
N ILE A 37 -12.60 -12.86 -0.33
CA ILE A 37 -12.38 -12.45 1.07
C ILE A 37 -10.91 -12.10 1.27
N ALA A 38 -9.99 -12.89 0.73
CA ALA A 38 -8.56 -12.63 0.83
C ALA A 38 -8.19 -11.27 0.18
N LEU A 39 -8.63 -11.03 -1.05
CA LEU A 39 -8.43 -9.75 -1.74
C LEU A 39 -9.12 -8.59 -1.02
N GLY A 40 -10.34 -8.79 -0.50
CA GLY A 40 -11.05 -7.80 0.29
C GLY A 40 -10.30 -7.43 1.58
N ALA A 41 -9.64 -8.39 2.23
CA ALA A 41 -8.79 -8.13 3.38
C ALA A 41 -7.52 -7.36 2.99
N GLY A 42 -6.89 -7.70 1.85
CA GLY A 42 -5.71 -7.01 1.33
C GLY A 42 -5.98 -5.57 0.89
N SER A 43 -7.20 -5.25 0.45
CA SER A 43 -7.55 -3.90 0.00
C SER A 43 -7.64 -2.90 1.14
N VAL A 44 -7.88 -3.34 2.39
CA VAL A 44 -7.95 -2.48 3.58
C VAL A 44 -6.61 -1.76 3.82
N PRO A 45 -5.47 -2.46 4.04
CA PRO A 45 -4.18 -1.78 4.21
C PRO A 45 -3.74 -1.04 2.94
N ALA A 46 -4.01 -1.57 1.73
CA ALA A 46 -3.65 -0.89 0.49
C ALA A 46 -4.36 0.46 0.32
N SER A 47 -5.66 0.51 0.62
CA SER A 47 -6.45 1.76 0.59
C SER A 47 -6.02 2.72 1.70
N GLY A 48 -5.67 2.19 2.88
CA GLY A 48 -5.08 2.97 3.96
C GLY A 48 -3.78 3.66 3.55
N THR A 49 -2.91 2.96 2.82
CA THR A 49 -1.67 3.53 2.27
C THR A 49 -1.95 4.66 1.27
N ILE A 50 -2.97 4.53 0.42
CA ILE A 50 -3.39 5.62 -0.49
C ILE A 50 -3.84 6.83 0.33
N GLY A 51 -4.68 6.64 1.35
CA GLY A 51 -5.11 7.74 2.22
C GLY A 51 -3.93 8.42 2.93
N TYR A 52 -2.99 7.63 3.45
CA TYR A 52 -1.76 8.14 4.03
C TYR A 52 -0.96 8.97 3.01
N ALA A 53 -0.72 8.45 1.80
CA ALA A 53 0.06 9.15 0.79
C ALA A 53 -0.56 10.46 0.30
N LEU A 54 -1.90 10.55 0.29
CA LEU A 54 -2.62 11.74 -0.18
C LEU A 54 -2.80 12.81 0.89
N PHE A 55 -2.83 12.42 2.18
CA PHE A 55 -3.25 13.32 3.25
C PHE A 55 -2.25 13.46 4.40
N TYR A 56 -1.23 12.61 4.49
CA TYR A 56 -0.17 12.76 5.48
C TYR A 56 0.89 13.73 4.99
N ASP A 57 1.15 14.76 5.79
CA ASP A 57 2.26 15.68 5.59
C ASP A 57 3.39 15.30 6.57
N PRO A 58 4.48 14.65 6.12
CA PRO A 58 5.59 14.29 6.99
C PRO A 58 6.27 15.57 7.51
N PRO A 59 6.82 15.56 8.74
CA PRO A 59 7.64 16.66 9.21
C PRO A 59 8.76 16.90 8.21
N SER A 60 8.90 18.13 7.71
CA SER A 60 10.11 18.55 7.02
C SER A 60 11.21 18.58 8.07
N ASP A 61 12.19 17.67 7.98
CA ASP A 61 13.42 17.82 8.75
C ASP A 61 13.95 19.24 8.52
N GLY A 62 14.13 20.00 9.62
CA GLY A 62 14.50 21.41 9.61
C GLY A 62 15.91 21.67 9.09
#